data_AF-A0A2D7PJT2-F1
#
_entry.id   AF-A0A2D7PJT2-F1
#
_cell.length_a   1.000
_cell.length_b   1.000
_cell.length_c   1.000
_cell.angle_alpha   90.00
_cell.angle_beta   90.00
_cell.angle_gamma   90.00
#
_symmetry.space_group_name_H-M   'P 1'
#
loop_
_entity.id
_entity.type
_entity.pdbx_description
1 polymer ?
#
loop_
_entity_poly.entity_id
_entity_poly.type
_entity_poly.pdbx_seq_one_letter_code
_entity_poly.pdbx_strand_id
1 'polypeptide(L)'
;MAEAVEGRLEACAARAFRSVEVLNFALSVISTAQELEIDRQIAAEFDPNLVMLMFVPNDVRSNQRTFSAEGGRRFCDLDPQGQLILDASLVESEGFRRSRSTLARFVRRLKDYSRVAQLILEARRALERVRQDQQGQGRAECLSSPPRSQEMVNA
;
A
#
# COMPACT_ATOMS: atom_id res chain seq x y z
N MET A 1 18.02 -0.77 -2.29
CA MET A 1 18.02 -0.20 -3.66
C MET A 1 18.70 1.16 -3.67
N ALA A 2 18.23 2.12 -2.85
CA ALA A 2 18.84 3.46 -2.75
C ALA A 2 20.36 3.42 -2.47
N GLU A 3 20.81 2.65 -1.48
CA GLU A 3 22.24 2.54 -1.13
C GLU A 3 23.14 2.06 -2.29
N ALA A 4 22.66 1.12 -3.11
CA ALA A 4 23.40 0.64 -4.27
C ALA A 4 23.44 1.68 -5.41
N VAL A 5 22.40 2.52 -5.52
CA VAL A 5 22.36 3.63 -6.48
C VAL A 5 23.28 4.76 -6.02
N GLU A 6 23.23 5.11 -4.75
CA GLU A 6 24.09 6.10 -4.10
C GLU A 6 25.56 5.78 -4.31
N GLY A 7 26.02 4.59 -3.92
CA GLY A 7 27.44 4.23 -4.08
C GLY A 7 27.93 4.27 -5.54
N ARG A 8 27.06 3.98 -6.51
CA ARG A 8 27.41 4.10 -7.94
C ARG A 8 27.45 5.56 -8.39
N LEU A 9 26.50 6.38 -7.95
CA LEU A 9 26.45 7.80 -8.29
C LEU A 9 27.60 8.55 -7.63
N GLU A 10 27.92 8.27 -6.37
CA GLU A 10 29.07 8.82 -5.68
C GLU A 10 30.38 8.47 -6.39
N ALA A 11 30.58 7.21 -6.79
CA ALA A 11 31.76 6.81 -7.54
C ALA A 11 31.91 7.58 -8.86
N CYS A 12 30.81 7.91 -9.53
CA CYS A 12 30.80 8.76 -10.73
C CYS A 12 31.05 10.24 -10.40
N ALA A 13 30.39 10.78 -9.37
CA ALA A 13 30.45 12.18 -8.98
C ALA A 13 31.79 12.58 -8.35
N ALA A 14 32.42 11.66 -7.62
CA ALA A 14 33.76 11.83 -7.06
C ALA A 14 34.80 12.12 -8.15
N ARG A 15 34.64 11.55 -9.35
CA ARG A 15 35.49 11.83 -10.52
C ARG A 15 35.35 13.27 -11.04
N ALA A 16 34.27 13.95 -10.66
CA ALA A 16 33.99 15.34 -10.98
C ALA A 16 34.07 16.27 -9.75
N PHE A 17 34.64 15.80 -8.62
CA PHE A 17 34.71 16.53 -7.35
C PHE A 17 33.34 17.04 -6.84
N ARG A 18 32.29 16.24 -7.03
CA ARG A 18 30.94 16.51 -6.51
C ARG A 18 30.55 15.45 -5.49
N SER A 19 29.76 15.84 -4.50
CA SER A 19 29.05 14.93 -3.59
C SER A 19 27.64 14.65 -4.13
N VAL A 20 27.11 13.47 -3.81
CA VAL A 20 25.73 13.08 -4.13
C VAL A 20 25.04 12.71 -2.83
N GLU A 21 23.83 13.18 -2.64
CA GLU A 21 22.94 12.76 -1.56
C GLU A 21 21.73 12.08 -2.21
N VAL A 22 21.34 10.91 -1.70
CA VAL A 22 20.18 10.17 -2.21
C VAL A 22 19.09 10.12 -1.15
N LEU A 23 17.97 10.80 -1.44
CA LEU A 23 16.77 10.75 -0.62
C LEU A 23 15.80 9.71 -1.18
N ASN A 24 15.41 8.74 -0.34
CA ASN A 24 14.50 7.67 -0.72
C ASN A 24 13.11 7.88 -0.13
N PHE A 25 12.14 8.22 -0.99
CA PHE A 25 10.74 8.39 -0.63
C PHE A 25 9.86 7.18 -1.00
N ALA A 26 10.45 6.06 -1.44
CA ALA A 26 9.69 4.89 -1.83
C ALA A 26 8.98 4.24 -0.63
N LEU A 27 7.67 4.14 -0.71
CA LEU A 27 6.83 3.43 0.26
C LEU A 27 6.24 2.18 -0.37
N SER A 28 6.10 1.12 0.43
CA SER A 28 5.46 -0.11 -0.05
C SER A 28 3.96 0.11 -0.24
N VAL A 29 3.43 -0.36 -1.37
CA VAL A 29 1.98 -0.44 -1.64
C VAL A 29 1.26 0.92 -1.65
N ILE A 30 1.91 1.99 -2.11
CA ILE A 30 1.24 3.27 -2.37
C ILE A 30 0.77 3.38 -3.83
N SER A 31 -0.23 4.22 -4.09
CA SER A 31 -0.65 4.53 -5.47
C SER A 31 0.21 5.63 -6.08
N THR A 32 0.24 5.70 -7.40
CA THR A 32 0.99 6.75 -8.12
C THR A 32 0.44 8.16 -7.82
N ALA A 33 -0.84 8.26 -7.46
CA ALA A 33 -1.43 9.51 -6.97
C ALA A 33 -0.85 9.95 -5.61
N GLN A 34 -0.53 9.00 -4.73
CA GLN A 34 0.13 9.28 -3.45
C GLN A 34 1.62 9.62 -3.67
N GLU A 35 2.29 8.97 -4.63
CA GLU A 35 3.65 9.33 -5.03
C GLU A 35 3.73 10.76 -5.54
N LEU A 36 2.78 11.18 -6.38
CA LEU A 36 2.68 12.56 -6.85
C LEU A 36 2.47 13.56 -5.72
N GLU A 37 1.73 13.17 -4.69
CA GLU A 37 1.54 14.02 -3.51
C GLU A 37 2.80 14.14 -2.67
N ILE A 38 3.53 13.03 -2.48
CA ILE A 38 4.84 13.03 -1.81
C ILE A 38 5.82 13.92 -2.56
N ASP A 39 5.85 13.83 -3.89
CA ASP A 39 6.69 14.68 -4.73
C ASP A 39 6.37 16.16 -4.52
N ARG A 40 5.10 16.55 -4.67
CA ARG A 40 4.66 17.95 -4.59
C ARG A 40 4.76 18.56 -3.19
N GLN A 41 4.56 17.77 -2.14
CA GLN A 41 4.46 18.28 -0.76
C GLN A 41 5.73 18.06 0.06
N ILE A 42 6.62 17.15 -0.34
CA ILE A 42 7.77 16.75 0.47
C ILE A 42 9.04 16.76 -0.38
N ALA A 43 9.11 15.97 -1.44
CA ALA A 43 10.35 15.80 -2.19
C ALA A 43 10.82 17.10 -2.88
N ALA A 44 9.88 17.91 -3.37
CA ALA A 44 10.16 19.19 -3.99
C ALA A 44 10.82 20.21 -3.02
N GLU A 45 10.63 20.07 -1.70
CA GLU A 45 11.27 20.97 -0.72
C GLU A 45 12.80 20.82 -0.68
N PHE A 46 13.32 19.69 -1.16
CA PHE A 46 14.76 19.40 -1.21
C PHE A 46 15.44 19.90 -2.50
N ASP A 47 14.72 20.56 -3.40
CA ASP A 47 15.22 21.08 -4.69
C ASP A 47 16.09 20.06 -5.47
N PRO A 48 15.55 18.85 -5.76
CA PRO A 48 16.34 17.77 -6.33
C PRO A 48 16.81 18.10 -7.76
N ASN A 49 18.09 17.86 -8.04
CA ASN A 49 18.62 17.99 -9.41
C ASN A 49 18.26 16.80 -10.32
N LEU A 50 17.88 15.66 -9.73
CA LEU A 50 17.48 14.45 -10.42
C LEU A 50 16.39 13.75 -9.61
N VAL A 51 15.28 13.42 -10.28
CA VAL A 51 14.20 12.61 -9.70
C VAL A 51 14.16 11.27 -10.41
N MET A 52 14.17 10.17 -9.64
CA MET A 52 14.08 8.81 -10.16
C MET A 52 12.76 8.18 -9.71
N LEU A 53 11.86 7.96 -10.66
CA LEU A 53 10.59 7.25 -10.46
C LEU A 53 10.71 5.81 -10.97
N MET A 54 10.21 4.85 -10.19
CA MET A 54 10.23 3.44 -10.56
C MET A 54 8.79 2.96 -10.77
N PHE A 55 8.46 2.62 -12.02
CA PHE A 55 7.18 2.02 -12.36
C PHE A 55 7.27 0.49 -12.33
N VAL A 56 6.42 -0.13 -11.53
CA VAL A 56 6.29 -1.57 -11.30
C VAL A 56 4.83 -2.04 -11.52
N PRO A 57 4.56 -3.34 -11.64
CA PRO A 57 3.20 -3.83 -11.91
C PRO A 57 2.14 -3.39 -10.89
N ASN A 58 2.55 -3.07 -9.65
CA ASN A 58 1.65 -2.55 -8.63
C ASN A 58 1.05 -1.19 -9.01
N ASP A 59 1.73 -0.37 -9.81
CA ASP A 59 1.26 0.97 -10.18
C ASP A 59 0.07 0.92 -11.14
N VAL A 60 0.04 -0.08 -12.01
CA VAL A 60 -1.11 -0.33 -12.87
C VAL A 60 -2.31 -0.78 -12.03
N ARG A 61 -2.09 -1.72 -11.10
CA ARG A 61 -3.17 -2.24 -10.24
C ARG A 61 -3.68 -1.20 -9.25
N SER A 62 -2.81 -0.35 -8.71
CA SER A 62 -3.16 0.65 -7.70
C SER A 62 -3.91 1.85 -8.27
N ASN A 63 -3.74 2.13 -9.58
CA ASN A 63 -4.48 3.19 -10.28
C ASN A 63 -5.87 2.76 -10.77
N GLN A 64 -6.19 1.45 -10.72
CA GLN A 64 -7.50 0.96 -11.12
C GLN A 64 -8.47 0.94 -9.93
N ARG A 65 -9.54 1.75 -10.02
CA ARG A 65 -10.62 1.80 -9.01
C ARG A 65 -11.25 0.42 -8.78
N THR A 66 -11.43 -0.37 -9.85
CA THR A 66 -12.03 -1.72 -9.83
C THR A 66 -11.28 -2.72 -8.94
N PHE A 67 -9.97 -2.54 -8.74
CA PHE A 67 -9.14 -3.44 -7.92
C PHE A 67 -8.88 -2.92 -6.50
N SER A 68 -9.43 -1.76 -6.15
CA SER A 68 -9.26 -1.14 -4.83
C SER A 68 -10.42 -1.53 -3.90
N ALA A 69 -10.44 -2.82 -3.51
CA ALA A 69 -11.41 -3.33 -2.54
C ALA A 69 -11.23 -2.72 -1.13
N GLU A 70 -10.04 -2.22 -0.83
CA GLU A 70 -9.73 -1.48 0.39
C GLU A 70 -9.95 0.01 0.13
N GLY A 71 -11.09 0.54 0.57
CA GLY A 71 -11.34 1.99 0.56
C GLY A 71 -10.21 2.73 1.28
N GLY A 72 -9.76 3.86 0.73
CA GLY A 72 -8.67 4.65 1.32
C GLY A 72 -7.54 5.07 0.37
N ARG A 73 -7.56 4.65 -0.90
CA ARG A 73 -6.55 5.04 -1.91
C ARG A 73 -6.96 6.27 -2.71
N ARG A 74 -6.05 7.25 -2.82
CA ARG A 74 -6.21 8.42 -3.70
C ARG A 74 -5.99 8.04 -5.16
N PHE A 75 -6.79 8.67 -6.02
CA PHE A 75 -6.73 8.54 -7.47
C PHE A 75 -6.52 9.93 -8.09
N CYS A 76 -6.11 9.94 -9.36
CA CYS A 76 -6.11 11.15 -10.16
C CYS A 76 -7.16 11.02 -11.26
N ASP A 77 -7.88 12.11 -11.51
CA ASP A 77 -8.77 12.26 -12.66
C ASP A 77 -8.18 13.31 -13.63
N LEU A 78 -8.73 13.40 -14.83
CA LEU A 78 -8.39 14.44 -15.80
C LEU A 78 -9.51 15.47 -15.84
N ASP A 79 -9.16 16.74 -15.77
CA ASP A 79 -10.12 17.82 -15.98
C ASP A 79 -10.48 17.94 -17.48
N PRO A 80 -11.50 18.75 -17.85
CA PRO A 80 -11.87 18.96 -19.26
C PRO A 80 -10.76 19.55 -20.13
N GLN A 81 -9.71 20.10 -19.54
CA GLN A 81 -8.53 20.68 -20.19
C GLN A 81 -7.36 19.68 -20.26
N GLY A 82 -7.55 18.44 -19.77
CA GLY A 82 -6.55 17.39 -19.76
C GLY A 82 -5.51 17.52 -18.64
N GLN A 83 -5.73 18.37 -17.63
CA GLN A 83 -4.84 18.47 -16.46
C GLN A 83 -5.18 17.40 -15.43
N LEU A 84 -4.13 16.90 -14.77
CA LEU A 84 -4.24 15.88 -13.75
C LEU A 84 -4.69 16.49 -12.41
N ILE A 85 -5.89 16.13 -11.97
CA ILE A 85 -6.50 16.58 -10.71
C ILE A 85 -6.55 15.43 -9.70
N LEU A 86 -6.20 15.72 -8.44
CA LEU A 86 -6.23 14.72 -7.37
C LEU A 86 -7.67 14.55 -6.87
N ASP A 87 -8.16 13.31 -6.83
CA ASP A 87 -9.50 12.99 -6.33
C ASP A 87 -9.54 13.15 -4.80
N ALA A 88 -10.21 14.22 -4.34
CA ALA A 88 -10.37 14.54 -2.92
C ALA A 88 -11.47 13.74 -2.21
N SER A 89 -12.27 12.92 -2.93
CA SER A 89 -13.43 12.22 -2.38
C SER A 89 -13.11 11.32 -1.18
N LEU A 90 -11.87 10.83 -1.07
CA LEU A 90 -11.44 10.03 0.08
C LEU A 90 -11.24 10.81 1.37
N VAL A 91 -10.87 12.08 1.29
CA VAL A 91 -10.79 12.95 2.47
C VAL A 91 -12.18 13.17 3.06
N GLU A 92 -13.21 13.10 2.22
CA GLU A 92 -14.62 13.22 2.63
C GLU A 92 -15.25 11.91 3.09
N SER A 93 -14.63 10.76 2.80
CA SER A 93 -15.17 9.45 3.20
C SER A 93 -15.35 9.33 4.72
N GLU A 94 -16.51 8.79 5.15
CA GLU A 94 -16.84 8.66 6.58
C GLU A 94 -15.80 7.84 7.36
N GLY A 95 -15.20 6.83 6.73
CA GLY A 95 -14.14 6.02 7.32
C GLY A 95 -12.89 6.85 7.65
N PHE A 96 -12.47 7.72 6.73
CA PHE A 96 -11.35 8.63 6.95
C PHE A 96 -11.64 9.65 8.05
N ARG A 97 -12.85 10.25 8.05
CA ARG A 97 -13.30 11.17 9.12
C ARG A 97 -13.35 10.49 10.49
N ARG A 98 -13.88 9.26 10.59
CA ARG A 98 -13.90 8.48 11.84
C ARG A 98 -12.50 8.16 12.35
N SER A 99 -11.56 7.83 11.46
CA SER A 99 -10.17 7.54 11.83
C SER A 99 -9.41 8.76 12.38
N ARG A 100 -9.84 9.99 12.02
CA ARG A 100 -9.33 11.27 12.50
C ARG A 100 -10.07 11.83 13.73
N SER A 101 -11.12 11.15 14.19
CA SER A 101 -11.89 11.57 15.37
C SER A 101 -11.04 11.61 16.65
N THR A 102 -11.45 12.44 17.60
CA THR A 102 -10.82 12.55 18.93
C THR A 102 -10.83 11.21 19.68
N LEU A 103 -11.89 10.42 19.52
CA LEU A 103 -11.99 9.07 20.05
C LEU A 103 -10.97 8.11 19.43
N ALA A 104 -10.83 8.12 18.10
CA ALA A 104 -9.82 7.31 17.43
C ALA A 104 -8.39 7.68 17.86
N ARG A 105 -8.13 8.97 18.12
CA ARG A 105 -6.85 9.46 18.66
C ARG A 105 -6.61 8.97 20.09
N PHE A 106 -7.64 9.01 20.93
CA PHE A 106 -7.57 8.51 22.31
C PHE A 106 -7.30 7.01 22.36
N VAL A 107 -8.02 6.20 21.58
CA VAL A 107 -7.82 4.75 21.48
C VAL A 107 -6.40 4.43 20.99
N ARG A 108 -5.91 5.16 19.99
CA ARG A 108 -4.53 5.00 19.47
C ARG A 108 -3.50 5.28 20.56
N ARG A 109 -3.68 6.38 21.29
CA ARG A 109 -2.80 6.75 22.42
C ARG A 109 -2.85 5.68 23.52
N LEU A 110 -4.04 5.16 23.84
CA LEU A 110 -4.18 4.08 24.83
C LEU A 110 -3.44 2.81 24.38
N LYS A 111 -3.52 2.48 23.10
CA LYS A 111 -2.78 1.37 22.49
C LYS A 111 -1.26 1.60 22.53
N ASP A 112 -0.80 2.82 22.29
CA ASP A 112 0.65 3.13 22.26
C ASP A 112 1.28 3.03 23.66
N TYR A 113 0.53 3.37 24.72
CA TYR A 113 1.01 3.30 26.12
C TYR A 113 0.68 1.99 26.86
N SER A 114 -0.27 1.17 26.36
CA SER A 114 -0.67 -0.07 27.03
C SER A 114 -0.17 -1.33 26.32
N ARG A 115 0.81 -2.00 26.94
CA ARG A 115 1.33 -3.31 26.48
C ARG A 115 0.25 -4.40 26.52
N VAL A 116 -0.68 -4.33 27.46
CA VAL A 116 -1.81 -5.27 27.57
C VAL A 116 -2.78 -5.07 26.39
N ALA A 117 -3.06 -3.83 25.99
CA ALA A 117 -3.90 -3.55 24.82
C ALA A 117 -3.25 -4.05 23.53
N GLN A 118 -1.93 -3.89 23.38
CA GLN A 118 -1.16 -4.44 22.26
C GLN A 118 -1.27 -5.96 22.22
N LEU A 119 -1.07 -6.63 23.35
CA LEU A 119 -1.16 -8.09 23.46
C LEU A 119 -2.55 -8.63 23.09
N ILE A 120 -3.62 -7.99 23.58
CA ILE A 120 -4.99 -8.40 23.26
C ILE A 120 -5.28 -8.24 21.75
N LEU A 121 -4.81 -7.16 21.14
CA LEU A 121 -4.99 -6.93 19.71
C LEU A 121 -4.18 -7.90 18.86
N GLU A 122 -2.96 -8.24 19.27
CA GLU A 122 -2.15 -9.25 18.60
C GLU A 122 -2.75 -10.65 18.74
N ALA A 123 -3.25 -11.01 19.93
CA ALA A 123 -3.94 -12.28 20.15
C ALA A 123 -5.21 -12.39 19.27
N ARG A 124 -5.99 -11.31 19.15
CA ARG A 124 -7.15 -11.26 18.23
C ARG A 124 -6.75 -11.46 16.78
N ARG A 125 -5.72 -10.76 16.31
CA ARG A 125 -5.21 -10.90 14.93
C ARG A 125 -4.68 -12.30 14.65
N ALA A 126 -3.98 -12.91 15.61
CA ALA A 126 -3.50 -14.28 15.50
C ALA A 126 -4.65 -15.28 15.37
N LEU A 127 -5.71 -15.13 16.18
CA LEU A 127 -6.91 -15.97 16.10
C LEU A 127 -7.67 -15.79 14.77
N GLU A 128 -7.74 -14.57 14.24
CA GLU A 128 -8.34 -14.29 12.94
C GLU A 128 -7.55 -14.93 11.79
N ARG A 129 -6.21 -14.89 11.84
CA ARG A 129 -5.34 -15.59 10.86
C ARG A 129 -5.56 -17.10 10.90
N VAL A 130 -5.61 -17.70 12.09
CA VAL A 130 -5.87 -19.14 12.26
C VAL A 130 -7.25 -19.52 11.68
N ARG A 131 -8.27 -18.67 11.87
CA ARG A 131 -9.60 -18.89 11.26
C ARG A 131 -9.59 -18.75 9.74
N GLN A 132 -8.86 -17.78 9.20
CA GLN A 132 -8.75 -17.58 7.75
C GLN A 132 -7.97 -18.73 7.08
N ASP A 133 -6.91 -19.23 7.72
CA ASP A 133 -6.17 -20.41 7.24
C ASP A 133 -7.08 -21.64 7.22
N GLN A 134 -7.89 -21.87 8.26
CA GLN A 134 -8.88 -22.96 8.27
C GLN A 134 -9.94 -22.83 7.16
N GLN A 135 -10.39 -21.61 6.85
CA GLN A 135 -11.33 -21.37 5.74
C GLN A 135 -10.68 -21.50 4.35
N GLY A 136 -9.40 -21.16 4.20
CA GLY A 136 -8.63 -21.37 2.97
C GLY A 136 -8.33 -22.85 2.71
N GLN A 137 -8.02 -23.60 3.78
CA GLN A 137 -7.69 -25.02 3.71
C GLN A 137 -8.93 -25.88 3.44
N GLY A 138 -10.09 -25.56 4.03
CA GLY A 138 -11.37 -26.23 3.70
C GLY A 138 -11.87 -25.97 2.27
N ARG A 139 -11.54 -24.81 1.67
CA ARG A 139 -11.82 -24.55 0.24
C ARG A 139 -10.91 -25.35 -0.68
N ALA A 140 -9.63 -25.50 -0.34
CA ALA A 140 -8.69 -26.33 -1.09
C ALA A 140 -9.06 -27.83 -1.02
N GLU A 141 -9.61 -28.29 0.11
CA GLU A 141 -10.03 -29.69 0.32
C GLU A 141 -11.34 -30.05 -0.43
N CYS A 142 -12.25 -29.09 -0.62
CA CYS A 142 -13.42 -29.29 -1.50
C CYS A 142 -13.06 -29.36 -2.99
N LEU A 143 -11.94 -28.76 -3.41
CA LEU A 143 -11.46 -28.78 -4.81
C LEU A 143 -10.60 -30.02 -5.13
N SER A 144 -10.11 -30.75 -4.13
CA SER A 144 -9.31 -31.97 -4.30
C SER A 144 -10.10 -33.27 -4.17
N SER A 145 -11.40 -33.20 -3.85
CA SER A 145 -12.27 -34.37 -3.86
C SER A 145 -12.55 -34.80 -5.31
N PRO A 146 -12.11 -36.00 -5.75
CA PRO A 146 -12.42 -36.46 -7.11
C PRO A 146 -13.93 -36.62 -7.27
N PRO A 147 -14.49 -36.32 -8.47
CA PRO A 147 -15.91 -36.56 -8.72
C PRO A 147 -16.21 -38.04 -8.48
N ARG A 148 -17.20 -38.34 -7.61
CA ARG A 148 -17.77 -39.68 -7.50
C ARG A 148 -18.19 -40.11 -8.89
N SER A 149 -17.46 -41.07 -9.46
CA SER A 149 -17.86 -41.79 -10.65
C SER A 149 -19.27 -42.32 -10.42
N GLN A 150 -20.23 -41.77 -11.18
CA GLN A 150 -21.55 -42.37 -11.29
C GLN A 150 -21.35 -43.77 -11.86
N GLU A 151 -21.69 -44.80 -11.08
CA GLU A 151 -21.91 -46.12 -11.64
C GLU A 151 -22.99 -45.98 -12.71
N MET A 152 -22.56 -46.16 -13.96
CA MET A 152 -23.44 -46.35 -15.09
C MET A 152 -24.27 -47.60 -14.82
N VAL A 153 -25.53 -47.38 -14.46
CA VAL A 153 -26.63 -48.30 -14.77
C VAL A 153 -26.51 -48.64 -16.25
N ASN A 154 -26.28 -49.92 -16.57
CA ASN A 154 -26.75 -50.53 -17.81
C ASN A 154 -26.68 -52.07 -17.74
N ALA A 155 -27.79 -52.65 -18.22
CA ALA A 155 -28.10 -54.04 -18.54
C ALA A 155 -28.49 -54.96 -17.38
#